data_AF-A0A532T4S2-F1
#
_entry.id   AF-A0A532T4S2-F1
#
_cell.length_a   1.000
_cell.length_b   1.000
_cell.length_c   1.000
_cell.angle_alpha   90.00
_cell.angle_beta   90.00
_cell.angle_gamma   90.00
#
_symmetry.space_group_name_H-M   'P 1'
#
loop_
_entity.id
_entity.type
_entity.pdbx_description
1 polymer ?
#
loop_
_entity_poly.entity_id
_entity_poly.type
_entity_poly.pdbx_seq_one_letter_code
_entity_poly.pdbx_strand_id
1 'polypeptide(L)'
;MHHKEITNIFLNYFIDRDHHLLPNQSLIPSESDSSGLFINSGMHTIKPYFYGIEKPQKSKLCSIQKCLRTIDIDNVGYNRRTLTLFSMLGSWSINDYWKEDAIPLAYELLVDSFGFDPNKLSVTYFEGDDKVPEDLETKAEWEKVGVPEERIIKLDGKNNFWSAGPTGLCGPCTEIYFDRGEEYGCGEETCKPSCDCDRYLEIWNAGVFIQYDRQKDGSLKTLQLISVDTGAGLERIATILQGKDSVYDTTIFKPIVSNIISSCSIEKEDLSSENKYVRIIADHLRASTFLLAENIIPSNIDRGYVLRRLLRRSINHASSLGIEKDGLVGVVDKIILNEGEEHTYLQENKDIILLNFAREYDGFIKTLNKGKKKLMQAIEGLFQGSELESQIAFNLFDTYGFPFELTEEICKQKGIIVNQNTFKDLLQEHKAKSRAGFQKKFSSGLMTSSYICVKYHTATHLLHQALRDVLGEEVEQKGSNVTPERLRFDFSFQRPLTPEEISNVEEIVNQKIKSNLKITKKVTSLEEAIASGAIALFQDKYDKKINVYSIGDYSKEVCKGPHIQETSELGNFKIIKEKSSSSGIRRIRAVLKEEF
;
A
#
# COMPACT_ATOMS: atom_id res chain seq x y z
N MET A 1 0.53 -31.34 -0.01
CA MET A 1 -0.83 -30.77 0.15
C MET A 1 -1.01 -29.54 -0.73
N HIS A 2 -2.14 -29.42 -1.45
CA HIS A 2 -2.41 -28.23 -2.28
C HIS A 2 -2.91 -27.06 -1.40
N HIS A 3 -2.71 -25.79 -1.82
CA HIS A 3 -3.10 -24.63 -0.99
C HIS A 3 -4.59 -24.60 -0.62
N LYS A 4 -5.47 -24.93 -1.57
CA LYS A 4 -6.93 -25.07 -1.32
C LYS A 4 -7.26 -26.09 -0.23
N GLU A 5 -6.53 -27.20 -0.20
CA GLU A 5 -6.70 -28.26 0.78
C GLU A 5 -6.25 -27.79 2.17
N ILE A 6 -5.10 -27.08 2.25
CA ILE A 6 -4.61 -26.45 3.49
C ILE A 6 -5.63 -25.47 4.04
N THR A 7 -6.15 -24.58 3.18
CA THR A 7 -7.21 -23.61 3.49
C THR A 7 -8.46 -24.29 4.05
N ASN A 8 -8.96 -25.33 3.39
CA ASN A 8 -10.17 -26.02 3.81
C ASN A 8 -9.98 -26.75 5.16
N ILE A 9 -8.84 -27.43 5.35
CA ILE A 9 -8.51 -28.08 6.63
C ILE A 9 -8.44 -27.05 7.74
N PHE A 10 -7.73 -25.94 7.53
CA PHE A 10 -7.62 -24.85 8.53
C PHE A 10 -9.00 -24.31 8.92
N LEU A 11 -9.81 -23.92 7.92
CA LEU A 11 -11.12 -23.32 8.19
C LEU A 11 -12.07 -24.30 8.89
N ASN A 12 -12.17 -25.54 8.39
CA ASN A 12 -13.05 -26.54 9.00
C ASN A 12 -12.61 -26.88 10.43
N TYR A 13 -11.29 -27.01 10.67
CA TYR A 13 -10.74 -27.30 11.99
C TYR A 13 -11.20 -26.28 13.06
N PHE A 14 -11.19 -24.99 12.72
CA PHE A 14 -11.63 -23.93 13.64
C PHE A 14 -13.16 -23.78 13.69
N ILE A 15 -13.88 -23.95 12.57
CA ILE A 15 -15.34 -23.92 12.52
C ILE A 15 -15.94 -25.04 13.38
N ASP A 16 -15.40 -26.25 13.30
CA ASP A 16 -15.82 -27.40 14.12
C ASP A 16 -15.58 -27.17 15.62
N ARG A 17 -14.76 -26.18 15.97
CA ARG A 17 -14.45 -25.70 17.33
C ARG A 17 -15.10 -24.35 17.65
N ASP A 18 -16.24 -24.08 17.01
CA ASP A 18 -17.11 -22.93 17.25
C ASP A 18 -16.53 -21.55 16.87
N HIS A 19 -15.45 -21.51 16.09
CA HIS A 19 -14.95 -20.24 15.55
C HIS A 19 -15.87 -19.75 14.42
N HIS A 20 -16.20 -18.47 14.46
CA HIS A 20 -16.96 -17.82 13.41
C HIS A 20 -16.05 -17.46 12.23
N LEU A 21 -16.37 -17.98 11.05
CA LEU A 21 -15.69 -17.63 9.81
C LEU A 21 -16.00 -16.18 9.42
N LEU A 22 -14.96 -15.34 9.38
CA LEU A 22 -15.04 -14.00 8.81
C LEU A 22 -14.73 -14.04 7.30
N PRO A 23 -15.40 -13.21 6.48
CA PRO A 23 -15.09 -13.09 5.07
C PRO A 23 -13.70 -12.46 4.87
N ASN A 24 -13.04 -12.83 3.77
CA ASN A 24 -11.83 -12.15 3.32
C ASN A 24 -12.15 -10.69 2.96
N GLN A 25 -11.38 -9.74 3.47
CA GLN A 25 -11.59 -8.32 3.25
C GLN A 25 -10.66 -7.78 2.16
N SER A 26 -11.00 -6.60 1.64
CA SER A 26 -10.16 -5.84 0.70
C SER A 26 -8.74 -5.66 1.24
N LEU A 27 -7.75 -5.55 0.36
CA LEU A 27 -6.40 -5.12 0.75
C LEU A 27 -6.35 -3.67 1.25
N ILE A 28 -7.42 -2.91 1.00
CA ILE A 28 -7.59 -1.52 1.41
C ILE A 28 -8.31 -1.50 2.77
N PRO A 29 -7.68 -0.95 3.83
CA PRO A 29 -8.36 -0.75 5.10
C PRO A 29 -9.60 0.13 4.94
N SER A 30 -10.60 -0.09 5.79
CA SER A 30 -11.80 0.76 5.84
C SER A 30 -11.44 2.24 6.05
N GLU A 31 -12.31 3.16 5.63
CA GLU A 31 -12.01 4.60 5.74
C GLU A 31 -11.81 5.09 7.19
N SER A 32 -12.36 4.37 8.16
CA SER A 32 -12.16 4.63 9.59
C SER A 32 -10.81 4.16 10.12
N ASP A 33 -10.10 3.27 9.41
CA ASP A 33 -8.77 2.79 9.77
C ASP A 33 -7.67 3.58 9.06
N SER A 34 -7.08 4.53 9.78
CA SER A 34 -5.93 5.33 9.30
C SER A 34 -4.56 4.74 9.67
N SER A 35 -4.50 3.50 10.17
CA SER A 35 -3.27 2.92 10.72
C SER A 35 -2.30 2.40 9.67
N GLY A 36 -2.75 2.14 8.44
CA GLY A 36 -1.91 1.65 7.35
C GLY A 36 -2.45 1.97 5.97
N LEU A 37 -1.55 1.90 4.96
CA LEU A 37 -1.97 1.98 3.56
C LEU A 37 -2.66 0.71 3.09
N PHE A 38 -2.27 -0.45 3.62
CA PHE A 38 -2.79 -1.76 3.25
C PHE A 38 -3.04 -2.62 4.49
N ILE A 39 -3.96 -3.57 4.36
CA ILE A 39 -4.13 -4.65 5.33
C ILE A 39 -2.88 -5.55 5.27
N ASN A 40 -2.18 -5.69 6.39
CA ASN A 40 -0.86 -6.33 6.50
C ASN A 40 -0.85 -7.58 7.39
N SER A 41 -1.95 -7.84 8.11
CA SER A 41 -2.21 -9.01 8.92
C SER A 41 -3.72 -9.28 8.98
N GLY A 42 -4.13 -10.49 9.34
CA GLY A 42 -5.54 -10.79 9.58
C GLY A 42 -6.11 -9.96 10.75
N MET A 43 -5.34 -9.81 11.83
CA MET A 43 -5.70 -8.97 12.99
C MET A 43 -6.05 -7.52 12.61
N HIS A 44 -5.43 -6.96 11.57
CA HIS A 44 -5.70 -5.59 11.12
C HIS A 44 -7.19 -5.34 10.89
N THR A 45 -7.89 -6.34 10.32
CA THR A 45 -9.32 -6.26 9.98
C THR A 45 -10.25 -6.26 11.20
N ILE A 46 -9.76 -6.64 12.38
CA ILE A 46 -10.56 -6.87 13.59
C ILE A 46 -9.98 -6.15 14.82
N LYS A 47 -9.06 -5.19 14.62
CA LYS A 47 -8.49 -4.34 15.68
C LYS A 47 -9.54 -3.78 16.66
N PRO A 48 -10.72 -3.29 16.23
CA PRO A 48 -11.72 -2.74 17.15
C PRO A 48 -12.21 -3.73 18.22
N TYR A 49 -12.19 -5.04 17.93
CA TYR A 49 -12.62 -6.08 18.89
C TYR A 49 -11.66 -6.22 20.05
N PHE A 50 -10.34 -6.19 19.79
CA PHE A 50 -9.31 -6.24 20.83
C PHE A 50 -9.35 -5.03 21.77
N TYR A 51 -9.75 -3.87 21.24
CA TYR A 51 -9.95 -2.66 22.04
C TYR A 51 -11.29 -2.64 22.80
N GLY A 52 -12.21 -3.57 22.52
CA GLY A 52 -13.58 -3.56 23.04
C GLY A 52 -14.44 -2.41 22.50
N ILE A 53 -14.02 -1.77 21.41
CA ILE A 53 -14.76 -0.69 20.74
C ILE A 53 -16.00 -1.28 20.05
N GLU A 54 -15.82 -2.44 19.42
CA GLU A 54 -16.89 -3.21 18.81
C GLU A 54 -16.96 -4.60 19.45
N LYS A 55 -18.14 -5.21 19.41
CA LYS A 55 -18.35 -6.58 19.90
C LYS A 55 -18.52 -7.53 18.72
N PRO A 56 -17.71 -8.60 18.62
CA PRO A 56 -17.90 -9.59 17.57
C PRO A 56 -19.17 -10.41 17.83
N GLN A 57 -19.71 -11.04 16.79
CA GLN A 57 -20.87 -11.93 16.91
C GLN A 57 -20.55 -13.17 17.77
N LYS A 58 -19.31 -13.68 17.67
CA LYS A 58 -18.74 -14.72 18.52
C LYS A 58 -17.36 -14.28 18.99
N SER A 59 -16.96 -14.70 20.18
CA SER A 59 -15.62 -14.40 20.71
C SER A 59 -14.50 -15.15 19.98
N LYS A 60 -14.81 -16.29 19.37
CA LYS A 60 -13.86 -17.09 18.58
C LYS A 60 -14.06 -16.80 17.09
N LEU A 61 -12.99 -16.45 16.39
CA LEU A 61 -13.04 -16.01 14.99
C LEU A 61 -11.96 -16.72 14.17
N CYS A 62 -12.23 -17.02 12.91
CA CYS A 62 -11.21 -17.50 11.99
C CYS A 62 -11.39 -16.91 10.59
N SER A 63 -10.32 -16.75 9.83
CA SER A 63 -10.39 -16.28 8.45
C SER A 63 -9.13 -16.59 7.65
N ILE A 64 -9.20 -16.29 6.36
CA ILE A 64 -8.04 -16.22 5.48
C ILE A 64 -8.01 -14.83 4.88
N GLN A 65 -7.02 -14.04 5.26
CA GLN A 65 -6.89 -12.65 4.84
C GLN A 65 -5.69 -12.49 3.92
N LYS A 66 -5.87 -11.85 2.76
CA LYS A 66 -4.72 -11.41 1.98
C LYS A 66 -4.05 -10.22 2.65
N CYS A 67 -2.74 -10.26 2.71
CA CYS A 67 -1.93 -9.28 3.40
C CYS A 67 -0.86 -8.73 2.48
N LEU A 68 -0.71 -7.40 2.44
CA LEU A 68 0.38 -6.74 1.74
C LEU A 68 1.34 -6.09 2.74
N ARG A 69 2.63 -6.45 2.65
CA ARG A 69 3.70 -5.88 3.50
C ARG A 69 4.69 -5.08 2.67
N THR A 70 4.71 -3.76 2.88
CA THR A 70 5.61 -2.85 2.16
C THR A 70 7.04 -2.90 2.66
N ILE A 71 7.26 -3.33 3.91
CA ILE A 71 8.58 -3.46 4.52
C ILE A 71 9.41 -4.59 3.90
N ASP A 72 8.73 -5.58 3.32
CA ASP A 72 9.34 -6.80 2.77
C ASP A 72 9.74 -6.65 1.30
N ILE A 73 9.28 -5.59 0.63
CA ILE A 73 9.47 -5.34 -0.81
C ILE A 73 10.94 -5.45 -1.22
N ASP A 74 11.87 -4.99 -0.40
CA ASP A 74 13.30 -5.00 -0.72
C ASP A 74 14.00 -6.35 -0.45
N ASN A 75 13.35 -7.25 0.30
CA ASN A 75 13.83 -8.59 0.61
C ASN A 75 13.30 -9.65 -0.38
N VAL A 76 12.24 -9.35 -1.12
CA VAL A 76 11.68 -10.22 -2.16
C VAL A 76 12.76 -10.60 -3.19
N GLY A 77 12.84 -11.90 -3.48
CA GLY A 77 13.82 -12.48 -4.41
C GLY A 77 15.21 -12.72 -3.85
N TYR A 78 15.54 -12.23 -2.64
CA TYR A 78 16.84 -12.46 -1.99
C TYR A 78 16.86 -13.69 -1.06
N ASN A 79 15.70 -14.20 -0.69
CA ASN A 79 15.55 -15.45 0.06
C ASN A 79 14.45 -16.32 -0.57
N ARG A 80 14.18 -17.48 0.03
CA ARG A 80 13.23 -18.48 -0.48
C ARG A 80 11.81 -18.31 0.07
N ARG A 81 11.53 -17.33 0.93
CA ARG A 81 10.33 -17.29 1.79
C ARG A 81 9.58 -15.96 1.84
N THR A 82 10.18 -14.86 1.39
CA THR A 82 9.58 -13.53 1.46
C THR A 82 8.69 -13.25 0.25
N LEU A 83 7.52 -12.67 0.52
CA LEU A 83 6.53 -12.21 -0.45
C LEU A 83 6.04 -10.81 -0.07
N THR A 84 5.66 -10.01 -1.07
CA THR A 84 4.97 -8.72 -0.86
C THR A 84 3.50 -8.95 -0.54
N LEU A 85 2.86 -9.89 -1.25
CA LEU A 85 1.46 -10.29 -1.07
C LEU A 85 1.41 -11.78 -0.72
N PHE A 86 0.76 -12.11 0.39
CA PHE A 86 0.59 -13.48 0.85
C PHE A 86 -0.77 -13.65 1.54
N SER A 87 -1.19 -14.89 1.76
CA SER A 87 -2.44 -15.21 2.46
C SER A 87 -2.14 -15.64 3.89
N MET A 88 -2.73 -14.93 4.85
CA MET A 88 -2.59 -15.22 6.26
C MET A 88 -3.81 -16.00 6.74
N LEU A 89 -3.58 -17.24 7.17
CA LEU A 89 -4.52 -18.04 7.94
C LEU A 89 -4.55 -17.48 9.37
N GLY A 90 -5.72 -17.09 9.86
CA GLY A 90 -5.85 -16.47 11.18
C GLY A 90 -6.96 -17.10 12.00
N SER A 91 -6.68 -17.28 13.29
CA SER A 91 -7.65 -17.63 14.33
C SER A 91 -7.48 -16.70 15.53
N TRP A 92 -8.58 -16.30 16.14
CA TRP A 92 -8.61 -15.29 17.18
C TRP A 92 -9.53 -15.68 18.33
N SER A 93 -9.08 -15.37 19.54
CA SER A 93 -9.88 -15.36 20.76
C SER A 93 -10.03 -13.94 21.25
N ILE A 94 -11.26 -13.44 21.33
CA ILE A 94 -11.58 -12.13 21.91
C ILE A 94 -12.15 -12.34 23.31
N ASN A 95 -11.28 -12.25 24.32
CA ASN A 95 -11.63 -12.41 25.74
C ASN A 95 -12.40 -13.70 26.04
N ASP A 96 -11.89 -14.82 25.51
CA ASP A 96 -12.44 -16.16 25.69
C ASP A 96 -11.32 -17.11 26.12
N TYR A 97 -10.77 -17.91 25.21
CA TYR A 97 -9.66 -18.81 25.51
C TYR A 97 -8.29 -18.10 25.49
N TRP A 98 -7.30 -18.69 26.15
CA TRP A 98 -5.95 -18.16 26.31
C TRP A 98 -4.88 -19.18 25.88
N LYS A 99 -3.68 -19.14 26.46
CA LYS A 99 -2.51 -19.94 26.07
C LYS A 99 -2.75 -21.44 26.17
N GLU A 100 -3.40 -21.86 27.26
CA GLU A 100 -3.70 -23.25 27.60
C GLU A 100 -4.60 -23.95 26.57
N ASP A 101 -5.34 -23.18 25.78
CA ASP A 101 -6.16 -23.69 24.67
C ASP A 101 -5.52 -23.38 23.31
N ALA A 102 -4.96 -22.18 23.12
CA ALA A 102 -4.39 -21.75 21.85
C ALA A 102 -3.23 -22.64 21.38
N ILE A 103 -2.35 -23.03 22.31
CA ILE A 103 -1.16 -23.82 22.01
C ILE A 103 -1.54 -25.26 21.59
N PRO A 104 -2.39 -25.99 22.33
CA PRO A 104 -2.92 -27.28 21.88
C PRO A 104 -3.61 -27.20 20.52
N LEU A 105 -4.42 -26.17 20.26
CA LEU A 105 -5.11 -26.00 18.97
C LEU A 105 -4.11 -25.87 17.80
N ALA A 106 -3.06 -25.07 17.98
CA ALA A 106 -2.03 -24.92 16.96
C ALA A 106 -1.23 -26.21 16.74
N TYR A 107 -0.86 -26.90 17.82
CA TYR A 107 -0.10 -28.15 17.75
C TYR A 107 -0.89 -29.28 17.08
N GLU A 108 -2.14 -29.50 17.49
CA GLU A 108 -3.03 -30.51 16.92
C GLU A 108 -3.26 -30.25 15.42
N LEU A 109 -3.51 -28.99 15.01
CA LEU A 109 -3.69 -28.67 13.60
C LEU A 109 -2.43 -28.98 12.77
N LEU A 110 -1.24 -28.63 13.27
CA LEU A 110 0.01 -28.90 12.54
C LEU A 110 0.32 -30.41 12.49
N VAL A 111 0.30 -31.10 13.62
CA VAL A 111 0.76 -32.49 13.69
C VAL A 111 -0.32 -33.44 13.18
N ASP A 112 -1.55 -33.35 13.69
CA ASP A 112 -2.58 -34.35 13.41
C ASP A 112 -3.32 -34.08 12.10
N SER A 113 -3.62 -32.81 11.81
CA SER A 113 -4.42 -32.47 10.62
C SER A 113 -3.55 -32.25 9.38
N PHE A 114 -2.45 -31.51 9.50
CA PHE A 114 -1.53 -31.27 8.38
C PHE A 114 -0.44 -32.35 8.23
N GLY A 115 -0.19 -33.15 9.26
CA GLY A 115 0.78 -34.25 9.21
C GLY A 115 2.24 -33.80 9.29
N PHE A 116 2.52 -32.67 9.95
CA PHE A 116 3.90 -32.25 10.20
C PHE A 116 4.60 -33.22 11.15
N ASP A 117 5.86 -33.55 10.86
CA ASP A 117 6.69 -34.34 11.78
C ASP A 117 7.00 -33.51 13.05
N PRO A 118 6.52 -33.93 14.24
CA PRO A 118 6.74 -33.19 15.47
C PRO A 118 8.22 -33.04 15.82
N ASN A 119 9.08 -33.97 15.37
CA ASN A 119 10.53 -33.90 15.59
C ASN A 119 11.22 -32.82 14.75
N LYS A 120 10.49 -32.16 13.83
CA LYS A 120 10.99 -31.03 13.05
C LYS A 120 10.40 -29.70 13.50
N LEU A 121 9.52 -29.69 14.49
CA LEU A 121 8.94 -28.46 15.02
C LEU A 121 9.78 -27.95 16.20
N SER A 122 10.12 -26.67 16.15
CA SER A 122 10.64 -25.94 17.30
C SER A 122 9.71 -24.78 17.59
N VAL A 123 9.47 -24.52 18.87
CA VAL A 123 8.54 -23.49 19.33
C VAL A 123 9.28 -22.47 20.17
N THR A 124 8.76 -21.26 20.29
CA THR A 124 9.47 -20.18 20.98
C THR A 124 8.66 -19.57 22.11
N TYR A 125 9.31 -18.98 23.10
CA TYR A 125 8.65 -18.19 24.13
C TYR A 125 9.48 -16.95 24.49
N PHE A 126 8.78 -15.93 25.00
CA PHE A 126 9.38 -14.64 25.32
C PHE A 126 10.24 -14.70 26.59
N GLU A 127 11.48 -14.23 26.50
CA GLU A 127 12.45 -14.28 27.60
C GLU A 127 12.19 -13.27 28.72
N GLY A 128 11.33 -12.28 28.49
CA GLY A 128 11.10 -11.17 29.40
C GLY A 128 11.95 -9.94 29.09
N ASP A 129 11.54 -8.80 29.62
CA ASP A 129 12.31 -7.55 29.65
C ASP A 129 11.99 -6.76 30.94
N ASP A 130 12.48 -5.52 31.02
CA ASP A 130 12.26 -4.64 32.19
C ASP A 130 10.78 -4.32 32.48
N LYS A 131 9.88 -4.52 31.51
CA LYS A 131 8.45 -4.17 31.59
C LYS A 131 7.53 -5.39 31.66
N VAL A 132 7.94 -6.50 31.06
CA VAL A 132 7.12 -7.71 30.90
C VAL A 132 7.94 -8.93 31.34
N PRO A 133 7.44 -9.74 32.28
CA PRO A 133 8.18 -10.90 32.77
C PRO A 133 8.39 -11.98 31.69
N GLU A 134 9.33 -12.88 31.96
CA GLU A 134 9.54 -14.10 31.16
C GLU A 134 8.23 -14.90 31.05
N ASP A 135 7.89 -15.35 29.84
CA ASP A 135 6.63 -16.04 29.55
C ASP A 135 6.72 -17.55 29.82
N LEU A 136 6.89 -17.89 31.11
CA LEU A 136 6.99 -19.27 31.57
C LEU A 136 5.69 -20.06 31.40
N GLU A 137 4.56 -19.38 31.30
CA GLU A 137 3.26 -19.99 31.04
C GLU A 137 3.25 -20.62 29.64
N THR A 138 3.69 -19.88 28.61
CA THR A 138 3.82 -20.42 27.24
C THR A 138 4.81 -21.59 27.19
N LYS A 139 5.94 -21.53 27.90
CA LYS A 139 6.87 -22.67 28.00
C LYS A 139 6.15 -23.92 28.55
N ALA A 140 5.41 -23.78 29.65
CA ALA A 140 4.72 -24.89 30.29
C ALA A 140 3.62 -25.50 29.40
N GLU A 141 2.86 -24.68 28.67
CA GLU A 141 1.84 -25.20 27.75
C GLU A 141 2.44 -26.00 26.59
N TRP A 142 3.62 -25.59 26.07
CA TRP A 142 4.34 -26.37 25.05
C TRP A 142 4.85 -27.72 25.57
N GLU A 143 5.33 -27.77 26.82
CA GLU A 143 5.73 -29.03 27.46
C GLU A 143 4.54 -29.98 27.63
N LYS A 144 3.36 -29.46 27.98
CA LYS A 144 2.13 -30.27 28.16
C LYS A 144 1.66 -30.95 26.88
N VAL A 145 1.80 -30.28 25.73
CA VAL A 145 1.45 -30.88 24.41
C VAL A 145 2.56 -31.79 23.88
N GLY A 146 3.65 -31.97 24.63
CA GLY A 146 4.68 -32.96 24.36
C GLY A 146 5.86 -32.45 23.51
N VAL A 147 6.04 -31.14 23.37
CA VAL A 147 7.25 -30.60 22.72
C VAL A 147 8.45 -30.80 23.65
N PRO A 148 9.55 -31.43 23.18
CA PRO A 148 10.76 -31.60 24.00
C PRO A 148 11.39 -30.26 24.40
N GLU A 149 11.95 -30.19 25.61
CA GLU A 149 12.53 -28.95 26.16
C GLU A 149 13.59 -28.33 25.23
N GLU A 150 14.44 -29.15 24.60
CA GLU A 150 15.47 -28.70 23.67
C GLU A 150 14.92 -28.05 22.39
N ARG A 151 13.62 -28.21 22.12
CA ARG A 151 12.90 -27.59 21.00
C ARG A 151 12.01 -26.42 21.43
N ILE A 152 11.98 -26.07 22.72
CA ILE A 152 11.29 -24.90 23.26
C ILE A 152 12.33 -23.78 23.47
N ILE A 153 12.45 -22.90 22.48
CA ILE A 153 13.53 -21.93 22.38
C ILE A 153 13.13 -20.59 23.00
N LYS A 154 13.89 -20.18 24.01
CA LYS A 154 13.76 -18.84 24.59
C LYS A 154 14.34 -17.77 23.66
N LEU A 155 13.59 -16.70 23.42
CA LEU A 155 14.00 -15.59 22.55
C LEU A 155 13.63 -14.20 23.11
N ASP A 156 14.38 -13.20 22.65
CA ASP A 156 14.27 -11.79 23.04
C ASP A 156 13.02 -11.08 22.54
N GLY A 157 12.83 -9.83 22.98
CA GLY A 157 11.69 -8.99 22.58
C GLY A 157 11.71 -8.57 21.11
N LYS A 158 12.82 -8.73 20.39
CA LYS A 158 12.84 -8.50 18.94
C LYS A 158 12.10 -9.62 18.20
N ASN A 159 12.16 -10.85 18.73
CA ASN A 159 11.59 -12.03 18.09
C ASN A 159 10.28 -12.51 18.74
N ASN A 160 10.12 -12.39 20.06
CA ASN A 160 8.96 -12.91 20.80
C ASN A 160 8.12 -11.85 21.52
N PHE A 161 8.24 -10.57 21.13
CA PHE A 161 7.31 -9.53 21.56
C PHE A 161 6.72 -8.80 20.36
N TRP A 162 5.44 -9.03 20.09
CA TRP A 162 4.77 -8.46 18.94
C TRP A 162 4.10 -7.13 19.26
N SER A 163 4.09 -6.19 18.30
CA SER A 163 3.40 -4.90 18.42
C SER A 163 2.81 -4.48 17.07
N ALA A 164 1.60 -3.90 17.10
CA ALA A 164 0.91 -3.42 15.90
C ALA A 164 1.63 -2.26 15.20
N GLY A 165 2.56 -1.60 15.90
CA GLY A 165 3.41 -0.54 15.40
C GLY A 165 4.24 0.09 16.51
N PRO A 166 4.72 1.33 16.34
CA PRO A 166 5.38 2.09 17.40
C PRO A 166 4.50 2.31 18.64
N THR A 167 3.18 2.27 18.45
CA THR A 167 2.14 2.36 19.49
C THR A 167 1.00 1.40 19.16
N GLY A 168 0.17 1.04 20.14
CA GLY A 168 -1.02 0.21 19.96
C GLY A 168 -0.92 -1.18 20.58
N LEU A 169 -1.84 -2.07 20.19
CA LEU A 169 -1.94 -3.45 20.68
C LEU A 169 -0.60 -4.19 20.59
N CYS A 170 -0.21 -4.84 21.68
CA CYS A 170 1.03 -5.60 21.77
C CYS A 170 0.97 -6.66 22.88
N GLY A 171 1.94 -7.57 22.84
CA GLY A 171 2.13 -8.60 23.85
C GLY A 171 3.23 -9.60 23.50
N PRO A 172 3.63 -10.45 24.45
CA PRO A 172 4.45 -11.62 24.17
C PRO A 172 3.80 -12.48 23.09
N CYS A 173 4.61 -13.15 22.29
CA CYS A 173 4.11 -14.13 21.33
C CYS A 173 4.87 -15.44 21.39
N THR A 174 4.36 -16.45 20.68
CA THR A 174 5.00 -17.75 20.47
C THR A 174 4.92 -18.13 19.00
N GLU A 175 6.05 -18.56 18.45
CA GLU A 175 6.20 -18.90 17.04
C GLU A 175 6.63 -20.34 16.88
N ILE A 176 6.12 -20.98 15.82
CA ILE A 176 6.43 -22.35 15.43
C ILE A 176 7.30 -22.32 14.19
N TYR A 177 8.48 -22.90 14.30
CA TYR A 177 9.48 -23.04 13.26
C TYR A 177 9.56 -24.49 12.81
N PHE A 178 9.60 -24.71 11.50
CA PHE A 178 9.92 -26.00 10.92
C PHE A 178 11.41 -26.06 10.58
N ASP A 179 12.12 -27.05 11.11
CA ASP A 179 13.51 -27.36 10.76
C ASP A 179 13.58 -28.09 9.43
N ARG A 180 14.03 -27.37 8.40
CA ARG A 180 14.16 -27.87 7.04
C ARG A 180 15.39 -28.74 6.82
N GLY A 181 16.34 -28.74 7.76
CA GLY A 181 17.62 -29.45 7.64
C GLY A 181 18.82 -28.53 7.52
N GLU A 182 20.01 -29.08 7.82
CA GLU A 182 21.28 -28.36 7.82
C GLU A 182 21.66 -27.79 6.45
N GLU A 183 21.19 -28.40 5.35
CA GLU A 183 21.40 -27.95 3.98
C GLU A 183 20.82 -26.55 3.69
N TYR A 184 19.86 -26.10 4.50
CA TYR A 184 19.30 -24.75 4.45
C TYR A 184 19.89 -23.80 5.52
N GLY A 185 20.81 -24.31 6.35
CA GLY A 185 21.45 -23.59 7.45
C GLY A 185 22.57 -22.67 6.97
N CYS A 186 23.00 -21.77 7.85
CA CYS A 186 24.16 -20.90 7.60
C CYS A 186 25.50 -21.56 7.91
N GLY A 187 25.52 -22.80 8.44
CA GLY A 187 26.73 -23.51 8.87
C GLY A 187 27.27 -23.09 10.23
N GLU A 188 26.69 -22.06 10.86
CA GLU A 188 27.07 -21.62 12.21
C GLU A 188 26.52 -22.55 13.28
N GLU A 189 27.31 -22.87 14.31
CA GLU A 189 26.87 -23.68 15.46
C GLU A 189 25.71 -23.04 16.22
N THR A 190 25.55 -21.73 16.12
CA THR A 190 24.48 -20.95 16.76
C THR A 190 23.19 -20.90 15.93
N CYS A 191 23.12 -21.63 14.80
CA CYS A 191 21.93 -21.69 13.96
C CYS A 191 20.74 -22.29 14.72
N LYS A 192 19.76 -21.44 15.05
CA LYS A 192 18.56 -21.77 15.84
C LYS A 192 17.33 -21.04 15.27
N PRO A 193 16.10 -21.35 15.73
CA PRO A 193 14.92 -20.51 15.47
C PRO A 193 15.20 -19.02 15.73
N SER A 194 14.69 -18.15 14.86
CA SER A 194 15.04 -16.72 14.68
C SER A 194 16.32 -16.38 13.90
N CYS A 195 17.08 -17.37 13.44
CA CYS A 195 18.18 -17.13 12.51
C CYS A 195 17.66 -16.64 11.14
N ASP A 196 18.35 -15.69 10.52
CA ASP A 196 17.98 -15.14 9.20
C ASP A 196 18.15 -16.11 8.02
N CYS A 197 18.76 -17.29 8.24
CA CYS A 197 18.92 -18.35 7.23
C CYS A 197 17.58 -18.99 6.83
N ASP A 198 17.63 -20.04 5.98
CA ASP A 198 16.44 -20.72 5.46
C ASP A 198 16.14 -22.06 6.19
N ARG A 199 16.92 -22.46 7.20
CA ARG A 199 16.75 -23.72 7.94
C ARG A 199 15.50 -23.73 8.81
N TYR A 200 15.41 -22.79 9.75
CA TYR A 200 14.26 -22.67 10.63
C TYR A 200 13.25 -21.73 9.98
N LEU A 201 12.28 -22.31 9.28
CA LEU A 201 11.22 -21.56 8.64
C LEU A 201 10.06 -21.37 9.62
N GLU A 202 9.82 -20.14 10.05
CA GLU A 202 8.61 -19.76 10.80
C GLU A 202 7.37 -20.02 9.93
N ILE A 203 6.53 -20.97 10.36
CA ILE A 203 5.31 -21.37 9.64
C ILE A 203 4.04 -20.80 10.28
N TRP A 204 4.08 -20.48 11.57
CA TRP A 204 2.93 -19.96 12.32
C TRP A 204 3.37 -19.18 13.55
N ASN A 205 2.88 -17.95 13.73
CA ASN A 205 2.77 -17.33 15.05
C ASN A 205 1.51 -17.87 15.75
N ALA A 206 1.69 -18.85 16.62
CA ALA A 206 0.63 -19.62 17.26
C ALA A 206 -0.10 -18.87 18.39
N GLY A 207 0.41 -17.70 18.76
CA GLY A 207 -0.28 -16.80 19.67
C GLY A 207 0.55 -15.57 19.92
N VAL A 208 0.05 -14.42 19.49
CA VAL A 208 0.31 -13.11 20.07
C VAL A 208 -0.70 -12.94 21.21
N PHE A 209 -0.20 -12.87 22.42
CA PHE A 209 -0.99 -12.76 23.64
C PHE A 209 -1.26 -11.28 23.93
N ILE A 210 -2.25 -10.73 23.23
CA ILE A 210 -2.62 -9.31 23.28
C ILE A 210 -3.20 -9.00 24.65
N GLN A 211 -2.42 -8.26 25.43
CA GLN A 211 -2.77 -7.85 26.80
C GLN A 211 -2.32 -6.42 27.13
N TYR A 212 -1.57 -5.77 26.23
CA TYR A 212 -1.07 -4.41 26.42
C TYR A 212 -1.39 -3.51 25.23
N ASP A 213 -1.50 -2.22 25.51
CA ASP A 213 -1.49 -1.12 24.55
C ASP A 213 -0.27 -0.23 24.79
N ARG A 214 0.67 -0.23 23.84
CA ARG A 214 1.88 0.58 23.89
C ARG A 214 1.56 2.04 23.62
N GLN A 215 1.83 2.86 24.62
CA GLN A 215 1.64 4.31 24.55
C GLN A 215 2.81 5.00 23.84
N LYS A 216 2.63 6.29 23.49
CA LYS A 216 3.63 7.08 22.76
C LYS A 216 4.95 7.26 23.52
N ASP A 217 4.91 7.24 24.85
CA ASP A 217 6.09 7.30 25.72
C ASP A 217 6.77 5.93 25.92
N GLY A 218 6.24 4.88 25.27
CA GLY A 218 6.71 3.51 25.37
C GLY A 218 6.19 2.76 26.60
N SER A 219 5.36 3.36 27.46
CA SER A 219 4.71 2.64 28.55
C SER A 219 3.67 1.64 28.03
N LEU A 220 3.46 0.55 28.78
CA LEU A 220 2.50 -0.50 28.44
C LEU A 220 1.27 -0.36 29.34
N LYS A 221 0.12 -0.04 28.74
CA LYS A 221 -1.16 0.00 29.44
C LYS A 221 -1.85 -1.36 29.30
N THR A 222 -2.21 -1.99 30.40
CA THR A 222 -2.97 -3.26 30.36
C THR A 222 -4.35 -3.05 29.73
N LEU A 223 -4.72 -3.95 28.82
CA LEU A 223 -6.04 -3.98 28.18
C LEU A 223 -7.09 -4.57 29.12
N GLN A 224 -8.35 -4.18 28.93
CA GLN A 224 -9.48 -4.78 29.67
C GLN A 224 -9.83 -6.18 29.18
N LEU A 225 -9.59 -6.42 27.89
CA LEU A 225 -9.78 -7.70 27.22
C LEU A 225 -8.40 -8.29 26.99
N ILE A 226 -8.19 -9.53 27.42
CA ILE A 226 -7.06 -10.33 26.98
C ILE A 226 -7.50 -11.12 25.76
N SER A 227 -6.66 -11.27 24.76
CA SER A 227 -7.04 -11.88 23.49
C SER A 227 -5.86 -12.57 22.81
N VAL A 228 -6.16 -13.63 22.06
CA VAL A 228 -5.16 -14.36 21.29
C VAL A 228 -5.30 -13.97 19.82
N ASP A 229 -4.20 -13.54 19.22
CA ASP A 229 -4.07 -13.35 17.77
C ASP A 229 -3.10 -14.37 17.20
N THR A 230 -3.51 -15.09 16.16
CA THR A 230 -2.65 -16.07 15.49
C THR A 230 -2.54 -15.74 14.01
N GLY A 231 -1.42 -16.11 13.40
CA GLY A 231 -1.17 -15.85 11.99
C GLY A 231 -0.20 -16.84 11.37
N ALA A 232 -0.67 -17.59 10.37
CA ALA A 232 0.14 -18.54 9.62
C ALA A 232 0.21 -18.17 8.13
N GLY A 233 1.39 -18.19 7.54
CA GLY A 233 1.57 -17.89 6.12
C GLY A 233 1.24 -19.11 5.27
N LEU A 234 0.14 -19.06 4.51
CA LEU A 234 -0.33 -20.16 3.65
C LEU A 234 0.78 -20.62 2.70
N GLU A 235 1.47 -19.68 2.06
CA GLU A 235 2.53 -19.96 1.09
C GLU A 235 3.73 -20.69 1.74
N ARG A 236 4.05 -20.38 3.00
CA ARG A 236 5.14 -21.05 3.75
C ARG A 236 4.72 -22.47 4.14
N ILE A 237 3.52 -22.66 4.67
CA ILE A 237 2.99 -23.99 5.00
C ILE A 237 2.91 -24.85 3.74
N ALA A 238 2.41 -24.31 2.63
CA ALA A 238 2.35 -24.99 1.35
C ALA A 238 3.74 -25.40 0.83
N THR A 239 4.77 -24.57 1.08
CA THR A 239 6.16 -24.92 0.71
C THR A 239 6.60 -26.21 1.39
N ILE A 240 6.38 -26.34 2.70
CA ILE A 240 6.79 -27.53 3.44
C ILE A 240 5.93 -28.75 3.07
N LEU A 241 4.60 -28.61 3.07
CA LEU A 241 3.68 -29.72 2.77
C LEU A 241 3.73 -30.20 1.32
N GLN A 242 4.39 -29.47 0.41
CA GLN A 242 4.65 -29.89 -0.97
C GLN A 242 6.09 -30.38 -1.19
N GLY A 243 6.92 -30.38 -0.15
CA GLY A 243 8.33 -30.75 -0.24
C GLY A 243 9.10 -29.84 -1.21
N LYS A 244 8.88 -28.52 -1.11
CA LYS A 244 9.47 -27.52 -2.00
C LYS A 244 10.55 -26.69 -1.31
N ASP A 245 11.47 -26.18 -2.13
CA ASP A 245 12.59 -25.37 -1.65
C ASP A 245 12.21 -23.93 -1.36
N SER A 246 11.21 -23.40 -2.07
CA SER A 246 10.78 -22.03 -1.97
C SER A 246 9.27 -21.86 -2.17
N VAL A 247 8.74 -20.75 -1.64
CA VAL A 247 7.36 -20.30 -1.91
C VAL A 247 7.08 -20.17 -3.42
N TYR A 248 8.11 -19.87 -4.22
CA TYR A 248 8.02 -19.73 -5.67
C TYR A 248 7.88 -21.07 -6.43
N ASP A 249 8.17 -22.19 -5.77
CA ASP A 249 8.05 -23.55 -6.33
C ASP A 249 6.70 -24.21 -6.04
N THR A 250 5.91 -23.56 -5.19
CA THR A 250 4.59 -24.05 -4.80
C THR A 250 3.63 -24.02 -5.99
N THR A 251 2.54 -24.78 -5.88
CA THR A 251 1.44 -24.77 -6.86
C THR A 251 0.85 -23.38 -7.09
N ILE A 252 0.98 -22.45 -6.13
CA ILE A 252 0.50 -21.07 -6.25
C ILE A 252 1.33 -20.30 -7.29
N PHE A 253 2.66 -20.39 -7.20
CA PHE A 253 3.58 -19.62 -8.02
C PHE A 253 4.04 -20.33 -9.29
N LYS A 254 4.03 -21.66 -9.32
CA LYS A 254 4.53 -22.45 -10.45
C LYS A 254 3.95 -22.02 -11.81
N PRO A 255 2.64 -21.75 -11.96
CA PRO A 255 2.09 -21.28 -13.23
C PRO A 255 2.62 -19.89 -13.66
N ILE A 256 2.82 -19.00 -12.68
CA ILE A 256 3.34 -17.64 -12.89
C ILE A 256 4.81 -17.70 -13.31
N VAL A 257 5.63 -18.42 -12.54
CA VAL A 257 7.06 -18.63 -12.80
C VAL A 257 7.29 -19.28 -14.17
N SER A 258 6.52 -20.32 -14.50
CA SER A 258 6.64 -21.00 -15.81
C SER A 258 6.33 -20.04 -16.96
N ASN A 259 5.33 -19.17 -16.81
CA ASN A 259 4.97 -18.21 -17.85
C ASN A 259 6.06 -17.12 -18.04
N ILE A 260 6.64 -16.64 -16.93
CA ILE A 260 7.78 -15.70 -16.96
C ILE A 260 8.95 -16.32 -17.73
N ILE A 261 9.39 -17.53 -17.35
CA ILE A 261 10.51 -18.22 -18.01
C ILE A 261 10.21 -18.48 -19.50
N SER A 262 8.97 -18.85 -19.82
CA SER A 262 8.58 -19.09 -21.22
C SER A 262 8.64 -17.83 -22.10
N SER A 263 8.44 -16.66 -21.47
CA SER A 263 8.44 -15.33 -22.11
C SER A 263 9.83 -14.70 -22.22
N CYS A 264 10.87 -15.34 -21.66
CA CYS A 264 12.24 -14.86 -21.77
C CYS A 264 12.82 -15.09 -23.16
N SER A 265 13.57 -14.10 -23.65
CA SER A 265 14.29 -14.13 -24.92
C SER A 265 15.76 -14.56 -24.77
N ILE A 266 16.25 -14.66 -23.53
CA ILE A 266 17.60 -15.14 -23.20
C ILE A 266 17.64 -16.68 -23.13
N GLU A 267 18.82 -17.27 -23.28
CA GLU A 267 18.98 -18.73 -23.22
C GLU A 267 18.39 -19.29 -21.91
N LYS A 268 17.49 -20.26 -22.06
CA LYS A 268 16.59 -20.75 -21.00
C LYS A 268 17.27 -21.72 -20.03
N GLU A 269 18.49 -22.14 -20.35
CA GLU A 269 19.19 -23.23 -19.66
C GLU A 269 19.63 -22.84 -18.22
N ASP A 270 19.68 -21.53 -17.91
CA ASP A 270 20.04 -21.00 -16.58
C ASP A 270 18.86 -20.33 -15.82
N LEU A 271 17.62 -20.42 -16.33
CA LEU A 271 16.46 -19.77 -15.72
C LEU A 271 15.58 -20.77 -14.96
N SER A 272 15.52 -20.60 -13.64
CA SER A 272 14.64 -21.35 -12.75
C SER A 272 13.91 -20.40 -11.78
N SER A 273 13.07 -20.98 -10.93
CA SER A 273 12.51 -20.30 -9.75
C SER A 273 13.57 -19.82 -8.76
N GLU A 274 14.83 -20.25 -8.88
CA GLU A 274 15.95 -19.76 -8.06
C GLU A 274 16.48 -18.41 -8.54
N ASN A 275 16.22 -18.05 -9.79
CA ASN A 275 16.66 -16.78 -10.32
C ASN A 275 15.95 -15.62 -9.60
N LYS A 276 16.72 -14.74 -8.96
CA LYS A 276 16.20 -13.60 -8.20
C LYS A 276 15.26 -12.70 -9.01
N TYR A 277 15.51 -12.51 -10.30
CA TYR A 277 14.67 -11.66 -11.15
C TYR A 277 13.32 -12.32 -11.43
N VAL A 278 13.31 -13.63 -11.66
CA VAL A 278 12.07 -14.41 -11.83
C VAL A 278 11.21 -14.31 -10.57
N ARG A 279 11.81 -14.46 -9.38
CA ARG A 279 11.12 -14.31 -8.08
C ARG A 279 10.50 -12.93 -7.91
N ILE A 280 11.27 -11.86 -8.15
CA ILE A 280 10.80 -10.48 -8.01
C ILE A 280 9.65 -10.20 -8.98
N ILE A 281 9.77 -10.61 -10.25
CA ILE A 281 8.71 -10.42 -11.25
C ILE A 281 7.44 -11.17 -10.83
N ALA A 282 7.56 -12.43 -10.40
CA ALA A 282 6.42 -13.26 -10.00
C ALA A 282 5.66 -12.66 -8.81
N ASP A 283 6.37 -12.30 -7.73
CA ASP A 283 5.76 -11.71 -6.54
C ASP A 283 5.14 -10.34 -6.83
N HIS A 284 5.91 -9.43 -7.43
CA HIS A 284 5.47 -8.06 -7.60
C HIS A 284 4.35 -7.92 -8.63
N LEU A 285 4.33 -8.72 -9.70
CA LEU A 285 3.20 -8.74 -10.62
C LEU A 285 1.96 -9.36 -9.99
N ARG A 286 2.10 -10.41 -9.17
CA ARG A 286 0.98 -10.96 -8.40
C ARG A 286 0.39 -9.87 -7.50
N ALA A 287 1.21 -9.24 -6.66
CA ALA A 287 0.78 -8.14 -5.80
C ALA A 287 0.13 -6.99 -6.58
N SER A 288 0.74 -6.57 -7.69
CA SER A 288 0.24 -5.46 -8.51
C SER A 288 -1.10 -5.78 -9.17
N THR A 289 -1.32 -7.03 -9.59
CA THR A 289 -2.58 -7.50 -10.20
C THR A 289 -3.73 -7.37 -9.20
N PHE A 290 -3.51 -7.80 -7.95
CA PHE A 290 -4.51 -7.64 -6.89
C PHE A 290 -4.79 -6.17 -6.57
N LEU A 291 -3.76 -5.32 -6.49
CA LEU A 291 -3.97 -3.88 -6.23
C LEU A 291 -4.72 -3.18 -7.37
N LEU A 292 -4.44 -3.54 -8.62
CA LEU A 292 -5.16 -3.01 -9.79
C LEU A 292 -6.64 -3.46 -9.77
N ALA A 293 -6.92 -4.68 -9.32
CA ALA A 293 -8.28 -5.19 -9.18
C ALA A 293 -9.07 -4.45 -8.07
N GLU A 294 -8.38 -3.90 -7.06
CA GLU A 294 -8.93 -3.03 -6.02
C GLU A 294 -9.06 -1.55 -6.49
N ASN A 295 -9.04 -1.31 -7.80
CA ASN A 295 -9.12 0.01 -8.44
C ASN A 295 -8.01 1.00 -8.04
N ILE A 296 -6.88 0.51 -7.52
CA ILE A 296 -5.72 1.36 -7.25
C ILE A 296 -5.00 1.65 -8.57
N ILE A 297 -4.76 2.92 -8.85
CA ILE A 297 -4.07 3.37 -10.06
C ILE A 297 -2.64 3.81 -9.72
N PRO A 298 -1.63 3.46 -10.54
CA PRO A 298 -0.25 3.93 -10.35
C PRO A 298 -0.18 5.47 -10.23
N SER A 299 0.44 5.96 -9.16
CA SER A 299 0.51 7.39 -8.83
C SER A 299 1.83 7.75 -8.12
N ASN A 300 2.03 9.02 -7.78
CA ASN A 300 3.21 9.48 -7.03
C ASN A 300 2.97 9.58 -5.51
N ILE A 301 1.80 9.15 -5.01
CA ILE A 301 1.41 9.27 -3.60
C ILE A 301 0.75 7.99 -3.10
N ASP A 302 0.87 7.75 -1.79
CA ASP A 302 0.15 6.73 -1.02
C ASP A 302 0.16 5.34 -1.68
N ARG A 303 -0.99 4.68 -1.76
CA ARG A 303 -1.15 3.33 -2.35
C ARG A 303 -0.72 3.27 -3.81
N GLY A 304 -1.02 4.32 -4.57
CA GLY A 304 -0.63 4.42 -5.99
C GLY A 304 0.88 4.49 -6.19
N TYR A 305 1.62 5.05 -5.22
CA TYR A 305 3.08 5.02 -5.21
C TYR A 305 3.61 3.60 -5.03
N VAL A 306 3.06 2.85 -4.08
CA VAL A 306 3.47 1.46 -3.82
C VAL A 306 3.21 0.59 -5.05
N LEU A 307 2.01 0.67 -5.63
CA LEU A 307 1.69 -0.04 -6.87
C LEU A 307 2.67 0.34 -8.01
N ARG A 308 2.92 1.64 -8.21
CA ARG A 308 3.88 2.12 -9.20
C ARG A 308 5.28 1.55 -8.95
N ARG A 309 5.74 1.49 -7.70
CA ARG A 309 7.05 0.92 -7.33
C ARG A 309 7.14 -0.56 -7.71
N LEU A 310 6.14 -1.37 -7.35
CA LEU A 310 6.10 -2.80 -7.66
C LEU A 310 6.10 -3.07 -9.17
N LEU A 311 5.25 -2.36 -9.93
CA LEU A 311 5.20 -2.47 -11.38
C LEU A 311 6.53 -2.10 -12.04
N ARG A 312 7.12 -0.96 -11.65
CA ARG A 312 8.38 -0.48 -12.26
C ARG A 312 9.56 -1.38 -11.95
N ARG A 313 9.64 -1.96 -10.74
CA ARG A 313 10.64 -2.98 -10.40
C ARG A 313 10.46 -4.24 -11.25
N SER A 314 9.22 -4.72 -11.38
CA SER A 314 8.90 -5.87 -12.24
C SER A 314 9.34 -5.63 -13.69
N ILE A 315 8.98 -4.48 -14.27
CA ILE A 315 9.34 -4.09 -15.63
C ILE A 315 10.86 -3.97 -15.79
N ASN A 316 11.56 -3.43 -14.79
CA ASN A 316 13.01 -3.31 -14.79
C ASN A 316 13.71 -4.67 -14.91
N HIS A 317 13.30 -5.64 -14.09
CA HIS A 317 13.88 -6.98 -14.08
C HIS A 317 13.46 -7.79 -15.31
N ALA A 318 12.21 -7.66 -15.75
CA ALA A 318 11.72 -8.27 -16.97
C ALA A 318 12.51 -7.81 -18.20
N SER A 319 12.79 -6.49 -18.29
CA SER A 319 13.65 -5.93 -19.32
C SER A 319 15.07 -6.51 -19.27
N SER A 320 15.62 -6.80 -18.09
CA SER A 320 16.94 -7.44 -17.97
C SER A 320 16.93 -8.91 -18.39
N LEU A 321 15.78 -9.59 -18.36
CA LEU A 321 15.58 -10.95 -18.87
C LEU A 321 15.14 -10.98 -20.35
N GLY A 322 15.07 -9.82 -21.01
CA GLY A 322 14.60 -9.71 -22.39
C GLY A 322 13.11 -10.03 -22.56
N ILE A 323 12.30 -9.87 -21.51
CA ILE A 323 10.85 -10.04 -21.58
C ILE A 323 10.22 -8.74 -22.06
N GLU A 324 9.52 -8.81 -23.19
CA GLU A 324 8.79 -7.67 -23.76
C GLU A 324 7.39 -7.49 -23.14
N LYS A 325 6.69 -6.44 -23.57
CA LYS A 325 5.36 -6.07 -23.06
C LYS A 325 4.38 -7.25 -23.07
N ASP A 326 4.27 -7.92 -24.22
CA ASP A 326 3.28 -8.98 -24.42
C ASP A 326 3.52 -10.18 -23.52
N GLY A 327 4.80 -10.50 -23.25
CA GLY A 327 5.17 -11.52 -22.27
C GLY A 327 4.69 -11.16 -20.86
N LEU A 328 4.91 -9.91 -20.42
CA LEU A 328 4.42 -9.48 -19.11
C LEU A 328 2.89 -9.40 -19.03
N VAL A 329 2.22 -8.97 -20.09
CA VAL A 329 0.75 -9.01 -20.18
C VAL A 329 0.25 -10.45 -20.04
N GLY A 330 0.92 -11.41 -20.68
CA GLY A 330 0.64 -12.84 -20.53
C GLY A 330 0.81 -13.34 -19.10
N VAL A 331 1.80 -12.85 -18.36
CA VAL A 331 1.99 -13.18 -16.94
C VAL A 331 0.84 -12.63 -16.09
N VAL A 332 0.43 -11.37 -16.29
CA VAL A 332 -0.70 -10.76 -15.57
C VAL A 332 -2.01 -11.50 -15.87
N ASP A 333 -2.25 -11.84 -17.14
CA ASP A 333 -3.41 -12.65 -17.54
C ASP A 333 -3.40 -14.02 -16.86
N LYS A 334 -2.22 -14.66 -16.78
CA LYS A 334 -2.08 -15.95 -16.11
C LYS A 334 -2.36 -15.87 -14.61
N ILE A 335 -1.96 -14.78 -13.94
CA ILE A 335 -2.29 -14.52 -12.53
C ILE A 335 -3.81 -14.41 -12.37
N ILE A 336 -4.46 -13.61 -13.21
CA ILE A 336 -5.93 -13.42 -13.19
C ILE A 336 -6.64 -14.77 -13.35
N LEU A 337 -6.22 -15.60 -14.31
CA LEU A 337 -6.77 -16.93 -14.56
C LEU A 337 -6.55 -17.90 -13.39
N ASN A 338 -5.34 -17.92 -12.81
CA ASN A 338 -4.99 -18.87 -11.75
C ASN A 338 -5.68 -18.57 -10.41
N GLU A 339 -5.80 -17.28 -10.09
CA GLU A 339 -6.31 -16.80 -8.78
C GLU A 339 -7.79 -16.41 -8.86
N GLY A 340 -8.34 -16.25 -10.06
CA GLY A 340 -9.70 -15.72 -10.29
C GLY A 340 -10.84 -16.65 -9.87
N GLU A 341 -10.57 -17.94 -9.64
CA GLU A 341 -11.58 -18.89 -9.15
C GLU A 341 -11.94 -18.59 -7.68
N GLU A 342 -10.94 -18.27 -6.85
CA GLU A 342 -11.15 -17.91 -5.43
C GLU A 342 -11.39 -16.41 -5.26
N HIS A 343 -11.03 -15.61 -6.27
CA HIS A 343 -11.06 -14.16 -6.25
C HIS A 343 -11.70 -13.61 -7.52
N THR A 344 -13.02 -13.79 -7.62
CA THR A 344 -13.81 -13.46 -8.84
C THR A 344 -13.61 -12.03 -9.32
N TYR A 345 -13.40 -11.09 -8.39
CA TYR A 345 -13.14 -9.68 -8.72
C TYR A 345 -11.87 -9.46 -9.58
N LEU A 346 -10.92 -10.40 -9.62
CA LEU A 346 -9.80 -10.36 -10.57
C LEU A 346 -10.28 -10.54 -12.01
N GLN A 347 -11.23 -11.47 -12.24
CA GLN A 347 -11.83 -11.71 -13.55
C GLN A 347 -12.77 -10.57 -13.93
N GLU A 348 -13.61 -10.12 -12.99
CA GLU A 348 -14.55 -9.00 -13.19
C GLU A 348 -13.81 -7.72 -13.59
N ASN A 349 -12.63 -7.46 -13.02
CA ASN A 349 -11.82 -6.26 -13.31
C ASN A 349 -10.69 -6.50 -14.32
N LYS A 350 -10.68 -7.64 -15.03
CA LYS A 350 -9.59 -8.03 -15.93
C LYS A 350 -9.19 -6.92 -16.91
N ASP A 351 -10.17 -6.32 -17.58
CA ASP A 351 -9.91 -5.28 -18.59
C ASP A 351 -9.26 -4.03 -17.98
N ILE A 352 -9.71 -3.62 -16.79
CA ILE A 352 -9.16 -2.47 -16.06
C ILE A 352 -7.73 -2.76 -15.60
N ILE A 353 -7.46 -3.98 -15.12
CA ILE A 353 -6.13 -4.42 -14.70
C ILE A 353 -5.16 -4.35 -15.88
N LEU A 354 -5.50 -5.00 -17.00
CA LEU A 354 -4.66 -5.06 -18.19
C LEU A 354 -4.44 -3.67 -18.80
N LEU A 355 -5.48 -2.83 -18.85
CA LEU A 355 -5.39 -1.45 -19.34
C LEU A 355 -4.41 -0.61 -18.51
N ASN A 356 -4.54 -0.62 -17.19
CA ASN A 356 -3.70 0.19 -16.31
C ASN A 356 -2.27 -0.34 -16.24
N PHE A 357 -2.09 -1.67 -16.26
CA PHE A 357 -0.77 -2.29 -16.40
C PHE A 357 -0.07 -1.84 -17.68
N ALA A 358 -0.73 -2.00 -18.84
CA ALA A 358 -0.17 -1.64 -20.13
C ALA A 358 0.18 -0.15 -20.21
N ARG A 359 -0.68 0.72 -19.66
CA ARG A 359 -0.45 2.17 -19.59
C ARG A 359 0.79 2.52 -18.77
N GLU A 360 0.98 1.90 -17.60
CA GLU A 360 2.18 2.14 -16.78
C GLU A 360 3.43 1.58 -17.47
N TYR A 361 3.34 0.40 -18.11
CA TYR A 361 4.44 -0.16 -18.91
C TYR A 361 4.89 0.82 -20.00
N ASP A 362 3.96 1.26 -20.86
CA ASP A 362 4.26 2.13 -22.00
C ASP A 362 4.82 3.49 -21.56
N GLY A 363 4.28 4.03 -20.46
CA GLY A 363 4.75 5.26 -19.86
C GLY A 363 6.15 5.13 -19.25
N PHE A 364 6.47 3.97 -18.69
CA PHE A 364 7.71 3.76 -17.95
C PHE A 364 8.88 3.26 -18.80
N ILE A 365 8.66 2.38 -19.78
CA ILE A 365 9.75 1.71 -20.52
C ILE A 365 10.71 2.70 -21.19
N LYS A 366 10.19 3.84 -21.68
CA LYS A 366 11.00 4.92 -22.28
C LYS A 366 11.89 5.58 -21.24
N THR A 367 11.34 5.87 -20.06
CA THR A 367 12.07 6.43 -18.91
C THR A 367 13.12 5.44 -18.39
N LEU A 368 12.76 4.16 -18.29
CA LEU A 368 13.66 3.08 -17.86
C LEU A 368 14.89 3.01 -18.78
N ASN A 369 14.70 2.92 -20.09
CA ASN A 369 15.79 2.78 -21.05
C ASN A 369 16.73 4.00 -21.03
N LYS A 370 16.16 5.22 -21.01
CA LYS A 370 16.94 6.46 -20.96
C LYS A 370 17.70 6.58 -19.63
N GLY A 371 17.05 6.27 -18.51
CA GLY A 371 17.62 6.33 -17.18
C GLY A 371 18.71 5.29 -16.94
N LYS A 372 18.49 4.02 -17.34
CA LYS A 372 19.51 2.95 -17.31
C LYS A 372 20.76 3.37 -18.07
N LYS A 373 20.61 3.88 -19.31
CA LYS A 373 21.75 4.34 -20.10
C LYS A 373 22.56 5.42 -19.37
N LYS A 374 21.87 6.39 -18.76
CA LYS A 374 22.52 7.48 -18.01
C LYS A 374 23.18 7.01 -16.73
N LEU A 375 22.54 6.10 -15.98
CA LEU A 375 23.12 5.51 -14.79
C LEU A 375 24.38 4.70 -15.14
N MET A 376 24.32 3.87 -16.19
CA MET A 376 25.47 3.08 -16.65
C MET A 376 26.66 3.96 -17.05
N GLN A 377 26.41 5.11 -17.70
CA GLN A 377 27.45 6.11 -17.99
C GLN A 377 28.02 6.74 -16.72
N ALA A 378 27.18 7.01 -15.72
CA ALA A 378 27.61 7.64 -14.47
C ALA A 378 28.42 6.72 -13.56
N ILE A 379 28.16 5.42 -13.60
CA ILE A 379 28.91 4.42 -12.82
C ILE A 379 30.09 3.81 -13.59
N GLU A 380 30.31 4.25 -14.83
CA GLU A 380 31.43 3.78 -15.65
C GLU A 380 32.75 4.17 -14.95
N GLY A 381 33.58 3.17 -14.66
CA GLY A 381 34.84 3.37 -13.91
C GLY A 381 34.71 3.34 -12.39
N LEU A 382 33.50 3.23 -11.82
CA LEU A 382 33.31 2.98 -10.38
C LEU A 382 33.52 1.49 -10.06
N PHE A 383 34.14 1.22 -8.92
CA PHE A 383 34.41 -0.12 -8.42
C PHE A 383 33.59 -0.44 -7.16
N GLN A 384 33.56 -1.70 -6.75
CA GLN A 384 32.88 -2.12 -5.53
C GLN A 384 33.38 -1.33 -4.31
N GLY A 385 32.47 -0.78 -3.52
CA GLY A 385 32.74 0.13 -2.42
C GLY A 385 32.79 1.62 -2.81
N SER A 386 32.79 1.95 -4.10
CA SER A 386 32.65 3.34 -4.56
C SER A 386 31.25 3.89 -4.23
N GLU A 387 31.16 5.19 -4.01
CA GLU A 387 29.88 5.88 -3.79
C GLU A 387 29.44 6.62 -5.07
N LEU A 388 28.18 6.44 -5.46
CA LEU A 388 27.56 7.24 -6.52
C LEU A 388 27.29 8.65 -5.99
N GLU A 389 27.72 9.67 -6.73
CA GLU A 389 27.44 11.05 -6.39
C GLU A 389 25.92 11.28 -6.26
N SER A 390 25.48 11.75 -5.07
CA SER A 390 24.06 11.92 -4.75
C SER A 390 23.34 12.88 -5.69
N GLN A 391 24.05 13.86 -6.26
CA GLN A 391 23.50 14.78 -7.25
C GLN A 391 23.13 14.06 -8.56
N ILE A 392 23.87 13.02 -8.95
CA ILE A 392 23.54 12.21 -10.12
C ILE A 392 22.26 11.42 -9.88
N ALA A 393 22.16 10.75 -8.72
CA ALA A 393 20.93 10.03 -8.32
C ALA A 393 19.72 10.97 -8.26
N PHE A 394 19.91 12.18 -7.72
CA PHE A 394 18.89 13.22 -7.71
C PHE A 394 18.50 13.67 -9.12
N ASN A 395 19.46 13.91 -10.01
CA ASN A 395 19.20 14.31 -11.40
C ASN A 395 18.46 13.21 -12.18
N LEU A 396 18.83 11.94 -11.99
CA LEU A 396 18.13 10.79 -12.55
C LEU A 396 16.65 10.79 -12.14
N PHE A 397 16.38 11.03 -10.85
CA PHE A 397 15.03 11.14 -10.32
C PHE A 397 14.26 12.36 -10.85
N ASP A 398 14.81 13.57 -10.68
CA ASP A 398 14.10 14.81 -10.93
C ASP A 398 13.99 15.16 -12.43
N THR A 399 15.09 15.03 -13.17
CA THR A 399 15.17 15.43 -14.58
C THR A 399 14.70 14.33 -15.52
N TYR A 400 15.08 13.08 -15.24
CA TYR A 400 14.80 11.96 -16.13
C TYR A 400 13.60 11.12 -15.70
N GLY A 401 13.05 11.35 -14.50
CA GLY A 401 11.93 10.58 -13.95
C GLY A 401 12.31 9.14 -13.59
N PHE A 402 13.61 8.84 -13.52
CA PHE A 402 14.13 7.51 -13.22
C PHE A 402 14.04 7.26 -11.70
N PRO A 403 13.28 6.25 -11.24
CA PRO A 403 13.05 6.03 -9.82
C PRO A 403 14.36 5.91 -9.02
N PHE A 404 14.40 6.54 -7.84
CA PHE A 404 15.55 6.47 -6.96
C PHE A 404 15.81 5.04 -6.50
N GLU A 405 14.76 4.29 -6.19
CA GLU A 405 14.85 2.89 -5.77
C GLU A 405 15.52 2.00 -6.83
N LEU A 406 15.29 2.28 -8.11
CA LEU A 406 15.98 1.55 -9.19
C LEU A 406 17.44 1.94 -9.31
N THR A 407 17.78 3.20 -9.00
CA THR A 407 19.18 3.63 -8.91
C THR A 407 19.89 2.86 -7.81
N GLU A 408 19.30 2.84 -6.61
CA GLU A 408 19.83 2.09 -5.47
C GLU A 408 19.98 0.60 -5.78
N GLU A 409 18.95 -0.02 -6.34
CA GLU A 409 18.95 -1.44 -6.64
C GLU A 409 20.02 -1.83 -7.67
N ILE A 410 20.18 -1.05 -8.75
CA ILE A 410 21.20 -1.31 -9.78
C ILE A 410 22.61 -1.07 -9.23
N CYS A 411 22.81 -0.02 -8.43
CA CYS A 411 24.10 0.26 -7.80
C CYS A 411 24.47 -0.82 -6.77
N LYS A 412 23.53 -1.24 -5.92
CA LYS A 412 23.73 -2.32 -4.94
C LYS A 412 24.17 -3.63 -5.60
N GLN A 413 23.60 -3.98 -6.75
CA GLN A 413 24.01 -5.18 -7.51
C GLN A 413 25.45 -5.11 -8.03
N LYS A 414 26.02 -3.92 -8.18
CA LYS A 414 27.42 -3.68 -8.57
C LYS A 414 28.33 -3.37 -7.38
N GLY A 415 27.80 -3.45 -6.16
CA GLY A 415 28.52 -3.08 -4.94
C GLY A 415 28.83 -1.59 -4.81
N ILE A 416 28.07 -0.73 -5.51
CA ILE A 416 28.20 0.73 -5.45
C ILE A 416 27.25 1.28 -4.39
N ILE A 417 27.76 2.14 -3.51
CA ILE A 417 27.02 2.75 -2.41
C ILE A 417 26.20 3.93 -2.95
N VAL A 418 24.95 4.04 -2.51
CA VAL A 418 24.07 5.19 -2.80
C VAL A 418 23.59 5.76 -1.47
N ASN A 419 23.85 7.04 -1.22
CA ASN A 419 23.51 7.68 0.05
C ASN A 419 22.05 8.18 0.04
N GLN A 420 21.18 7.41 0.70
CA GLN A 420 19.76 7.77 0.83
C GLN A 420 19.54 9.08 1.60
N ASN A 421 20.35 9.36 2.61
CA ASN A 421 20.15 10.55 3.45
C ASN A 421 20.45 11.81 2.66
N THR A 422 21.58 11.84 1.96
CA THR A 422 21.93 12.96 1.08
C THR A 422 20.94 13.14 -0.06
N PHE A 423 20.41 12.05 -0.65
CA PHE A 423 19.31 12.16 -1.62
C PHE A 423 18.04 12.78 -1.00
N LYS A 424 17.66 12.37 0.21
CA LYS A 424 16.51 12.96 0.93
C LYS A 424 16.73 14.45 1.21
N ASP A 425 17.94 14.84 1.59
CA ASP A 425 18.29 16.24 1.82
C ASP A 425 18.18 17.05 0.52
N LEU A 426 18.71 16.56 -0.59
CA LEU A 426 18.55 17.18 -1.91
C LEU A 426 17.08 17.29 -2.34
N LEU A 427 16.27 16.26 -2.05
CA LEU A 427 14.84 16.28 -2.32
C LEU A 427 14.10 17.30 -1.44
N GLN A 428 14.47 17.42 -0.17
CA GLN A 428 13.93 18.43 0.73
C GLN A 428 14.34 19.83 0.29
N GLU A 429 15.60 20.04 -0.07
CA GLU A 429 16.10 21.28 -0.63
C GLU A 429 15.36 21.65 -1.92
N HIS A 430 15.14 20.70 -2.84
CA HIS A 430 14.42 20.97 -4.07
C HIS A 430 12.95 21.35 -3.80
N LYS A 431 12.29 20.66 -2.86
CA LYS A 431 10.96 21.02 -2.37
C LYS A 431 10.98 22.40 -1.72
N ALA A 432 12.00 22.73 -0.93
CA ALA A 432 12.17 24.01 -0.25
C ALA A 432 12.49 25.13 -1.23
N LYS A 433 13.35 24.94 -2.24
CA LYS A 433 13.65 25.89 -3.33
C LYS A 433 12.42 26.13 -4.21
N SER A 434 11.64 25.08 -4.49
CA SER A 434 10.32 25.22 -5.12
C SER A 434 9.34 26.04 -4.27
N ARG A 435 9.47 26.02 -2.93
CA ARG A 435 8.71 26.84 -1.96
C ARG A 435 9.34 28.21 -1.69
N ALA A 436 10.65 28.40 -1.87
CA ALA A 436 11.39 29.63 -1.56
C ALA A 436 11.51 30.55 -2.79
N GLY A 437 11.63 29.97 -3.99
CA GLY A 437 11.38 30.69 -5.26
C GLY A 437 9.94 31.20 -5.37
N PHE A 438 9.06 30.68 -4.51
CA PHE A 438 7.70 31.17 -4.28
C PHE A 438 7.68 32.33 -3.26
N GLN A 439 8.43 32.26 -2.14
CA GLN A 439 8.54 33.34 -1.15
C GLN A 439 9.34 34.58 -1.61
N LYS A 440 10.41 34.43 -2.40
CA LYS A 440 11.20 35.56 -2.92
C LYS A 440 10.45 36.44 -3.92
N LYS A 441 9.27 36.03 -4.39
CA LYS A 441 8.37 36.83 -5.23
C LYS A 441 7.34 37.66 -4.44
N PHE A 442 7.28 37.53 -3.11
CA PHE A 442 6.22 38.14 -2.30
C PHE A 442 6.74 38.71 -0.97
N SER A 443 7.73 39.59 -1.03
CA SER A 443 8.11 40.45 0.10
C SER A 443 7.30 41.75 0.08
N SER A 444 5.97 41.68 0.30
CA SER A 444 5.14 42.81 0.73
C SER A 444 3.73 42.37 1.18
N GLY A 445 3.40 42.54 2.47
CA GLY A 445 2.02 42.65 2.96
C GLY A 445 1.41 41.44 3.69
N LEU A 446 1.70 41.28 4.98
CA LEU A 446 1.02 40.34 5.89
C LEU A 446 -0.31 40.94 6.41
N MET A 447 -1.38 40.72 5.66
CA MET A 447 -2.80 40.64 6.09
C MET A 447 -3.69 40.12 4.94
N THR A 448 -3.20 40.18 3.70
CA THR A 448 -3.93 39.85 2.46
C THR A 448 -4.07 38.36 2.18
N SER A 449 -3.24 37.49 2.78
CA SER A 449 -3.13 36.07 2.42
C SER A 449 -4.35 35.21 2.78
N SER A 450 -5.08 35.53 3.84
CA SER A 450 -6.34 34.84 4.18
C SER A 450 -7.45 35.21 3.20
N TYR A 451 -7.63 36.50 2.92
CA TYR A 451 -8.72 37.01 2.09
C TYR A 451 -8.55 36.70 0.59
N ILE A 452 -7.32 36.74 0.06
CA ILE A 452 -7.06 36.30 -1.32
C ILE A 452 -7.37 34.80 -1.51
N CYS A 453 -7.17 33.96 -0.49
CA CYS A 453 -7.60 32.55 -0.55
C CYS A 453 -9.13 32.44 -0.61
N VAL A 454 -9.88 33.32 0.08
CA VAL A 454 -11.34 33.39 -0.03
C VAL A 454 -11.79 33.80 -1.44
N LYS A 455 -11.08 34.75 -2.07
CA LYS A 455 -11.29 35.11 -3.49
C LYS A 455 -11.04 33.90 -4.40
N TYR A 456 -9.91 33.22 -4.25
CA TYR A 456 -9.59 32.03 -5.03
C TYR A 456 -10.57 30.86 -4.82
N HIS A 457 -11.13 30.70 -3.62
CA HIS A 457 -12.19 29.74 -3.38
C HIS A 457 -13.41 30.05 -4.24
N THR A 458 -13.88 31.30 -4.23
CA THR A 458 -15.03 31.71 -5.02
C THR A 458 -14.77 31.60 -6.52
N ALA A 459 -13.56 31.95 -6.98
CA ALA A 459 -13.14 31.75 -8.37
C ALA A 459 -13.12 30.28 -8.79
N THR A 460 -12.89 29.34 -7.85
CA THR A 460 -12.91 27.90 -8.13
C THR A 460 -14.30 27.42 -8.55
N HIS A 461 -15.36 27.94 -7.93
CA HIS A 461 -16.75 27.61 -8.28
C HIS A 461 -17.14 28.15 -9.65
N LEU A 462 -16.73 29.40 -9.96
CA LEU A 462 -16.94 29.97 -11.29
C LEU A 462 -16.20 29.18 -12.37
N LEU A 463 -14.96 28.75 -12.10
CA LEU A 463 -14.17 27.92 -13.00
C LEU A 463 -14.82 26.55 -13.21
N HIS A 464 -15.31 25.91 -12.13
CA HIS A 464 -15.95 24.60 -12.22
C HIS A 464 -17.20 24.65 -13.11
N GLN A 465 -18.08 25.64 -12.89
CA GLN A 465 -19.25 25.82 -13.74
C GLN A 465 -18.85 26.17 -15.19
N ALA A 466 -17.89 27.07 -15.40
CA ALA A 466 -17.45 27.44 -16.75
C ALA A 466 -16.85 26.24 -17.51
N LEU A 467 -16.16 25.33 -16.83
CA LEU A 467 -15.69 24.08 -17.43
C LEU A 467 -16.85 23.18 -17.83
N ARG A 468 -17.91 23.09 -17.03
CA ARG A 468 -19.12 22.32 -17.37
C ARG A 468 -19.86 22.93 -18.57
N ASP A 469 -19.94 24.26 -18.63
CA ASP A 469 -20.57 24.97 -19.74
C ASP A 469 -19.84 24.76 -21.08
N VAL A 470 -18.50 24.70 -21.05
CA VAL A 470 -17.68 24.56 -22.26
C VAL A 470 -17.45 23.10 -22.67
N LEU A 471 -17.30 22.21 -21.69
CA LEU A 471 -16.83 20.84 -21.93
C LEU A 471 -17.90 19.76 -21.71
N GLY A 472 -19.03 20.10 -21.07
CA GLY A 472 -20.12 19.16 -20.76
C GLY A 472 -20.37 18.98 -19.25
N GLU A 473 -21.61 18.59 -18.91
CA GLU A 473 -22.06 18.38 -17.53
C GLU A 473 -21.39 17.18 -16.83
N GLU A 474 -20.70 16.32 -17.56
CA GLU A 474 -19.91 15.21 -17.04
C GLU A 474 -18.58 15.64 -16.40
N VAL A 475 -18.20 16.92 -16.51
CA VAL A 475 -17.02 17.44 -15.83
C VAL A 475 -17.26 17.49 -14.32
N GLU A 476 -16.49 16.70 -13.60
CA GLU A 476 -16.51 16.60 -12.14
C GLU A 476 -15.17 17.01 -11.55
N GLN A 477 -15.21 17.75 -10.46
CA GLN A 477 -14.02 18.01 -9.65
C GLN A 477 -13.43 16.71 -9.08
N LYS A 478 -12.15 16.47 -9.36
CA LYS A 478 -11.35 15.37 -8.77
C LYS A 478 -10.33 15.86 -7.73
N GLY A 479 -10.11 17.16 -7.62
CA GLY A 479 -9.29 17.75 -6.57
C GLY A 479 -9.19 19.26 -6.69
N SER A 480 -9.06 19.95 -5.56
CA SER A 480 -8.82 21.39 -5.53
C SER A 480 -7.76 21.75 -4.50
N ASN A 481 -6.99 22.79 -4.75
CA ASN A 481 -6.05 23.36 -3.79
C ASN A 481 -5.89 24.86 -4.07
N VAL A 482 -6.23 25.68 -3.08
CA VAL A 482 -6.07 27.12 -3.11
C VAL A 482 -4.89 27.52 -2.23
N THR A 483 -4.06 28.43 -2.74
CA THR A 483 -3.01 29.11 -1.98
C THR A 483 -3.12 30.61 -2.24
N PRO A 484 -2.41 31.47 -1.47
CA PRO A 484 -2.49 32.92 -1.69
C PRO A 484 -2.09 33.41 -3.09
N GLU A 485 -1.41 32.58 -3.87
CA GLU A 485 -0.81 32.93 -5.15
C GLU A 485 -1.55 32.34 -6.34
N ARG A 486 -2.35 31.28 -6.13
CA ARG A 486 -3.07 30.60 -7.21
C ARG A 486 -4.14 29.65 -6.70
N LEU A 487 -5.06 29.31 -7.59
CA LEU A 487 -5.87 28.10 -7.47
C LEU A 487 -5.32 26.97 -8.35
N ARG A 488 -5.52 25.74 -7.89
CA ARG A 488 -5.32 24.49 -8.64
C ARG A 488 -6.64 23.76 -8.68
N PHE A 489 -7.11 23.42 -9.87
CA PHE A 489 -8.35 22.68 -10.06
C PHE A 489 -8.10 21.46 -10.93
N ASP A 490 -8.45 20.29 -10.41
CA ASP A 490 -8.33 19.01 -11.09
C ASP A 490 -9.72 18.49 -11.40
N PHE A 491 -9.98 18.09 -12.65
CA PHE A 491 -11.31 17.73 -13.13
C PHE A 491 -11.26 16.54 -14.10
N SER A 492 -12.36 15.80 -14.20
CA SER A 492 -12.50 14.68 -15.14
C SER A 492 -12.61 15.18 -16.57
N PHE A 493 -11.60 14.88 -17.38
CA PHE A 493 -11.63 15.11 -18.83
C PHE A 493 -10.55 14.29 -19.54
N GLN A 494 -10.88 13.69 -20.68
CA GLN A 494 -10.05 12.64 -21.29
C GLN A 494 -8.89 13.16 -22.15
N ARG A 495 -8.99 14.40 -22.66
CA ARG A 495 -8.01 15.00 -23.57
C ARG A 495 -7.50 16.36 -23.07
N PRO A 496 -6.40 16.89 -23.61
CA PRO A 496 -6.06 18.29 -23.43
C PRO A 496 -7.17 19.21 -23.90
N LEU A 497 -7.34 20.34 -23.20
CA LEU A 497 -8.21 21.41 -23.67
C LEU A 497 -7.57 22.06 -24.89
N THR A 498 -8.38 22.43 -25.86
CA THR A 498 -7.92 23.25 -26.99
C THR A 498 -7.62 24.67 -26.50
N PRO A 499 -6.76 25.43 -27.19
CA PRO A 499 -6.53 26.84 -26.86
C PRO A 499 -7.83 27.67 -26.84
N GLU A 500 -8.77 27.34 -27.72
CA GLU A 500 -10.10 27.96 -27.78
C GLU A 500 -10.95 27.63 -26.56
N GLU A 501 -11.00 26.37 -26.12
CA GLU A 501 -11.70 25.97 -24.89
C GLU A 501 -11.12 26.66 -23.66
N ILE A 502 -9.79 26.76 -23.55
CA ILE A 502 -9.14 27.49 -22.45
C ILE A 502 -9.56 28.97 -22.48
N SER A 503 -9.57 29.58 -23.66
CA SER A 503 -9.99 30.97 -23.85
C SER A 503 -11.45 31.18 -23.45
N ASN A 504 -12.37 30.30 -23.90
CA ASN A 504 -13.79 30.39 -23.61
C ASN A 504 -14.07 30.24 -22.11
N VAL A 505 -13.44 29.27 -21.44
CA VAL A 505 -13.56 29.09 -19.99
C VAL A 505 -13.11 30.36 -19.26
N GLU A 506 -11.96 30.92 -19.65
CA GLU A 506 -11.44 32.14 -19.04
C GLU A 506 -12.36 33.35 -19.28
N GLU A 507 -12.91 33.50 -20.48
CA GLU A 507 -13.83 34.58 -20.84
C GLU A 507 -15.13 34.50 -20.05
N ILE A 508 -15.72 33.31 -19.93
CA ILE A 508 -16.94 33.08 -19.15
C ILE A 508 -16.71 33.46 -17.69
N VAL A 509 -15.62 33.00 -17.06
CA VAL A 509 -15.33 33.35 -15.66
C VAL A 509 -15.22 34.86 -15.49
N ASN A 510 -14.50 35.54 -16.38
CA ASN A 510 -14.35 37.00 -16.33
C ASN A 510 -15.67 37.75 -16.61
N GLN A 511 -16.53 37.24 -17.49
CA GLN A 511 -17.86 37.79 -17.72
C GLN A 511 -18.72 37.71 -16.46
N LYS A 512 -18.68 36.58 -15.75
CA LYS A 512 -19.42 36.40 -14.49
C LYS A 512 -18.86 37.26 -13.37
N ILE A 513 -17.55 37.46 -13.33
CA ILE A 513 -16.93 38.46 -12.43
C ILE A 513 -17.49 39.85 -12.71
N LYS A 514 -17.47 40.31 -13.97
CA LYS A 514 -18.00 41.62 -14.39
C LYS A 514 -19.50 41.79 -14.11
N SER A 515 -20.26 40.70 -14.07
CA SER A 515 -21.71 40.73 -13.80
C SER A 515 -22.06 40.98 -12.33
N ASN A 516 -21.06 41.08 -11.45
CA ASN A 516 -21.20 41.34 -10.01
C ASN A 516 -22.28 40.50 -9.31
N LEU A 517 -22.21 39.17 -9.50
CA LEU A 517 -23.16 38.24 -8.91
C LEU A 517 -22.98 38.18 -7.39
N LYS A 518 -24.09 38.21 -6.64
CA LYS A 518 -24.06 38.04 -5.19
C LYS A 518 -23.87 36.57 -4.80
N ILE A 519 -23.04 36.33 -3.78
CA ILE A 519 -22.86 35.02 -3.18
C ILE A 519 -23.79 34.90 -1.97
N THR A 520 -24.64 33.87 -1.97
CA THR A 520 -25.58 33.59 -0.87
C THR A 520 -25.32 32.20 -0.30
N LYS A 521 -25.59 32.05 1.00
CA LYS A 521 -25.43 30.79 1.74
C LYS A 521 -26.77 30.34 2.30
N LYS A 522 -27.16 29.09 2.03
CA LYS A 522 -28.32 28.42 2.63
C LYS A 522 -27.88 27.16 3.37
N VAL A 523 -28.40 26.96 4.59
CA VAL A 523 -28.20 25.71 5.34
C VAL A 523 -29.42 24.82 5.12
N THR A 524 -29.22 23.60 4.67
CA THR A 524 -30.29 22.69 4.21
C THR A 524 -29.83 21.22 4.33
N SER A 525 -30.68 20.26 3.99
CA SER A 525 -30.31 18.84 3.91
C SER A 525 -29.66 18.51 2.56
N LEU A 526 -28.99 17.36 2.45
CA LEU A 526 -28.39 16.91 1.19
C LEU A 526 -29.45 16.68 0.10
N GLU A 527 -30.59 16.08 0.47
CA GLU A 527 -31.71 15.84 -0.43
C GLU A 527 -32.29 17.14 -1.00
N GLU A 528 -32.54 18.13 -0.13
CA GLU A 528 -33.04 19.45 -0.55
C GLU A 528 -32.01 20.22 -1.39
N ALA A 529 -30.72 20.07 -1.11
CA ALA A 529 -29.66 20.69 -1.90
C ALA A 529 -29.62 20.12 -3.32
N ILE A 530 -29.60 18.78 -3.45
CA ILE A 530 -29.61 18.10 -4.75
C ILE A 530 -30.89 18.46 -5.53
N ALA A 531 -32.05 18.43 -4.88
CA ALA A 531 -33.32 18.82 -5.49
C ALA A 531 -33.34 20.28 -5.97
N SER A 532 -32.55 21.17 -5.34
CA SER A 532 -32.40 22.57 -5.75
C SER A 532 -31.41 22.78 -6.91
N GLY A 533 -30.83 21.71 -7.46
CA GLY A 533 -29.82 21.73 -8.50
C GLY A 533 -28.40 22.04 -8.02
N ALA A 534 -28.11 21.85 -6.72
CA ALA A 534 -26.77 22.06 -6.20
C ALA A 534 -25.85 20.89 -6.56
N ILE A 535 -24.64 21.19 -7.02
CA ILE A 535 -23.60 20.19 -7.22
C ILE A 535 -23.10 19.75 -5.84
N ALA A 536 -23.28 18.46 -5.54
CA ALA A 536 -22.85 17.82 -4.30
C ALA A 536 -21.74 16.82 -4.60
N LEU A 537 -20.49 17.23 -4.34
CA LEU A 537 -19.29 16.42 -4.58
C LEU A 537 -18.97 15.60 -3.33
N PHE A 538 -18.74 14.28 -3.48
CA PHE A 538 -18.42 13.39 -2.36
C PHE A 538 -19.58 13.27 -1.34
N GLN A 539 -20.71 12.73 -1.79
CA GLN A 539 -21.97 12.67 -1.03
C GLN A 539 -21.82 11.98 0.34
N ASP A 540 -20.88 11.03 0.45
CA ASP A 540 -20.60 10.28 1.68
C ASP A 540 -19.88 11.09 2.78
N LYS A 541 -19.51 12.35 2.52
CA LYS A 541 -18.75 13.23 3.45
C LYS A 541 -19.58 14.35 4.08
N TYR A 542 -20.90 14.32 3.93
CA TYR A 542 -21.79 15.39 4.36
C TYR A 542 -22.46 15.11 5.72
N ASP A 543 -22.49 16.14 6.56
CA ASP A 543 -23.23 16.13 7.83
C ASP A 543 -24.75 16.22 7.59
N LYS A 544 -25.57 15.93 8.62
CA LYS A 544 -27.05 16.06 8.54
C LYS A 544 -27.54 17.45 8.09
N LYS A 545 -26.73 18.50 8.27
CA LYS A 545 -26.98 19.85 7.76
C LYS A 545 -25.77 20.30 6.97
N ILE A 546 -25.98 20.72 5.73
CA ILE A 546 -24.93 21.18 4.82
C ILE A 546 -25.11 22.64 4.44
N ASN A 547 -24.01 23.27 4.04
CA ASN A 547 -24.00 24.63 3.51
C ASN A 547 -24.01 24.55 1.97
N VAL A 548 -25.01 25.18 1.36
CA VAL A 548 -25.09 25.38 -0.09
C VAL A 548 -24.75 26.84 -0.38
N TYR A 549 -23.74 27.07 -1.19
CA TYR A 549 -23.36 28.39 -1.68
C TYR A 549 -23.88 28.57 -3.11
N SER A 550 -24.56 29.68 -3.37
CA SER A 550 -25.02 30.07 -4.71
C SER A 550 -24.33 31.37 -5.12
N ILE A 551 -23.71 31.38 -6.30
CA ILE A 551 -23.11 32.55 -6.92
C ILE A 551 -24.09 33.04 -8.00
N GLY A 552 -24.97 33.98 -7.61
CA GLY A 552 -26.12 34.36 -8.42
C GLY A 552 -26.99 33.15 -8.78
N ASP A 553 -27.43 33.10 -10.03
CA ASP A 553 -28.11 31.98 -10.67
C ASP A 553 -27.14 31.04 -11.43
N TYR A 554 -25.84 31.33 -11.38
CA TYR A 554 -24.86 30.71 -12.27
C TYR A 554 -24.23 29.43 -11.71
N SER A 555 -23.77 29.45 -10.46
CA SER A 555 -23.17 28.27 -9.80
C SER A 555 -23.83 28.03 -8.45
N LYS A 556 -24.09 26.76 -8.13
CA LYS A 556 -24.67 26.34 -6.86
C LYS A 556 -24.01 25.04 -6.41
N GLU A 557 -23.28 25.08 -5.30
CA GLU A 557 -22.49 23.94 -4.84
C GLU A 557 -22.55 23.77 -3.32
N VAL A 558 -22.45 22.52 -2.87
CA VAL A 558 -22.30 22.21 -1.45
C VAL A 558 -20.85 22.42 -1.03
N CYS A 559 -20.59 23.42 -0.17
CA CYS A 559 -19.23 23.80 0.21
C CYS A 559 -19.15 24.21 1.69
N LYS A 560 -18.05 23.83 2.37
CA LYS A 560 -17.77 24.19 3.77
C LYS A 560 -16.85 25.41 3.92
N GLY A 561 -16.24 25.89 2.84
CA GLY A 561 -15.25 26.96 2.91
C GLY A 561 -15.82 28.38 2.87
N PRO A 562 -14.98 29.38 3.20
CA PRO A 562 -15.38 30.78 3.14
C PRO A 562 -15.49 31.29 1.70
N HIS A 563 -16.37 32.25 1.49
CA HIS A 563 -16.58 32.94 0.20
C HIS A 563 -16.63 34.46 0.39
N ILE A 564 -16.33 35.19 -0.68
CA ILE A 564 -16.57 36.65 -0.78
C ILE A 564 -18.07 36.93 -0.92
N GLN A 565 -18.47 38.20 -0.88
CA GLN A 565 -19.89 38.59 -0.92
C GLN A 565 -20.39 38.78 -2.35
N GLU A 566 -19.54 39.29 -3.24
CA GLU A 566 -19.89 39.54 -4.64
C GLU A 566 -18.73 39.25 -5.60
N THR A 567 -19.03 38.82 -6.83
CA THR A 567 -17.98 38.38 -7.76
C THR A 567 -17.07 39.50 -8.25
N SER A 568 -17.49 40.77 -8.18
CA SER A 568 -16.63 41.89 -8.57
C SER A 568 -15.38 42.02 -7.71
N GLU A 569 -15.38 41.47 -6.48
CA GLU A 569 -14.20 41.46 -5.61
C GLU A 569 -13.05 40.60 -6.19
N LEU A 570 -13.30 39.74 -7.19
CA LEU A 570 -12.31 38.81 -7.74
C LEU A 570 -11.25 39.47 -8.65
N GLY A 571 -11.52 40.65 -9.23
CA GLY A 571 -10.64 41.26 -10.24
C GLY A 571 -10.68 40.51 -11.58
N ASN A 572 -9.53 40.16 -12.15
CA ASN A 572 -9.44 39.45 -13.44
C ASN A 572 -8.92 38.02 -13.24
N PHE A 573 -9.60 37.03 -13.82
CA PHE A 573 -9.21 35.62 -13.77
C PHE A 573 -8.36 35.22 -14.98
N LYS A 574 -7.22 34.58 -14.74
CA LYS A 574 -6.33 34.09 -15.80
C LYS A 574 -5.93 32.64 -15.58
N ILE A 575 -6.13 31.79 -16.59
CA ILE A 575 -5.57 30.44 -16.63
C ILE A 575 -4.09 30.55 -17.04
N ILE A 576 -3.21 30.07 -16.15
CA ILE A 576 -1.75 30.09 -16.36
C ILE A 576 -1.28 28.82 -17.06
N LYS A 577 -1.88 27.68 -16.71
CA LYS A 577 -1.47 26.39 -17.25
C LYS A 577 -2.58 25.37 -17.16
N GLU A 578 -2.76 24.63 -18.25
CA GLU A 578 -3.53 23.40 -18.31
C GLU A 578 -2.54 22.24 -18.59
N LYS A 579 -2.70 21.11 -17.90
CA LYS A 579 -1.93 19.89 -18.18
C LYS A 579 -2.65 18.65 -17.65
N SER A 580 -2.23 17.47 -18.14
CA SER A 580 -2.64 16.20 -17.52
C SER A 580 -2.15 16.12 -16.07
N SER A 581 -3.03 15.72 -15.15
CA SER A 581 -2.67 15.35 -13.78
C SER A 581 -2.39 13.85 -13.68
N SER A 582 -3.31 13.06 -14.23
CA SER A 582 -3.27 11.60 -14.40
C SER A 582 -4.19 11.24 -15.58
N SER A 583 -4.38 9.96 -15.90
CA SER A 583 -5.32 9.57 -16.96
C SER A 583 -6.75 9.95 -16.60
N GLY A 584 -7.49 10.50 -17.56
CA GLY A 584 -8.85 10.99 -17.37
C GLY A 584 -8.99 12.22 -16.47
N ILE A 585 -7.88 12.79 -15.98
CA ILE A 585 -7.88 13.96 -15.08
C ILE A 585 -6.97 15.05 -15.64
N ARG A 586 -7.57 16.21 -15.89
CA ARG A 586 -6.87 17.44 -16.30
C ARG A 586 -6.71 18.37 -15.10
N ARG A 587 -5.71 19.24 -15.16
CA ARG A 587 -5.37 20.18 -14.09
C ARG A 587 -5.19 21.57 -14.66
N ILE A 588 -5.99 22.50 -14.18
CA ILE A 588 -5.84 23.94 -14.40
C ILE A 588 -5.13 24.57 -13.20
N ARG A 589 -4.21 25.48 -13.49
CA ARG A 589 -3.68 26.47 -12.54
C ARG A 589 -4.08 27.85 -13.02
N ALA A 590 -4.70 28.62 -12.15
CA ALA A 590 -5.18 29.96 -12.47
C ALA A 590 -4.87 30.96 -11.35
N VAL A 591 -4.83 32.23 -11.71
CA VAL A 591 -4.54 33.36 -10.80
C VAL A 591 -5.61 34.45 -10.95
N LEU A 592 -5.75 35.28 -9.92
CA LEU A 592 -6.51 36.52 -9.96
C LEU A 592 -5.54 37.70 -10.07
N LYS A 593 -5.84 38.68 -10.92
CA LYS A 593 -5.05 39.89 -11.13
C LYS A 593 -5.89 41.13 -10.77
N GLU A 594 -5.24 42.16 -10.22
CA GLU A 594 -5.94 43.38 -9.81
C GLU A 594 -6.20 44.38 -10.95
N GLU A 595 -5.51 44.29 -12.10
CA GLU A 595 -5.89 44.82 -13.44
C GLU A 595 -4.77 44.50 -14.47
N PHE A 596 -4.97 44.81 -15.76
CA PHE A 596 -4.22 44.25 -16.92
C PHE A 596 -2.70 44.42 -16.93
#